data_AF-A0A2J4PLU4-F1
#
_entry.id   AF-A0A2J4PLU4-F1
#
_cell.length_a   1.000
_cell.length_b   1.000
_cell.length_c   1.000
_cell.angle_alpha   90.00
_cell.angle_beta   90.00
_cell.angle_gamma   90.00
#
_symmetry.space_group_name_H-M   'P 1'
#
loop_
_entity.id
_entity.type
_entity.pdbx_description
1 polymer ?
#
loop_
_entity_poly.entity_id
_entity_poly.type
_entity_poly.pdbx_seq_one_letter_code
_entity_poly.pdbx_strand_id
1 'polypeptide(L)'
;PGTRANIDEFTETTSQAIEKVGGAAKGKAIIVLNPAEPPLMMRDTVYVLSEAASQQAIAASIAEMAAAVQAYVPGYRLKQQVQFEVIPEDKPVNLPGVGRFSGLKTAVYLEVEGAAHYLPAYAGNLDIMTSAALATAEKMAQAMNDAAGEAA
;
A
#
# COMPACT_ATOMS: atom_id res chain seq x y z
N PRO A 1 -19.97 -10.31 -2.36
CA PRO A 1 -19.87 -11.52 -3.22
C PRO A 1 -18.64 -11.50 -4.14
N GLY A 2 -18.43 -10.42 -4.91
CA GLY A 2 -17.30 -10.30 -5.85
C GLY A 2 -15.91 -10.50 -5.23
N THR A 3 -15.56 -9.77 -4.18
CA THR A 3 -14.23 -9.91 -3.51
C THR A 3 -13.97 -11.33 -3.01
N ARG A 4 -14.99 -12.06 -2.54
CA ARG A 4 -14.85 -13.44 -2.06
C ARG A 4 -14.70 -14.45 -3.21
N ALA A 5 -15.27 -14.15 -4.37
CA ALA A 5 -15.14 -14.97 -5.56
C ALA A 5 -13.76 -14.84 -6.23
N ASN A 6 -13.07 -13.70 -5.98
CA ASN A 6 -11.81 -13.35 -6.65
C ASN A 6 -10.64 -13.19 -5.66
N ILE A 7 -10.62 -13.98 -4.58
CA ILE A 7 -9.54 -13.90 -3.57
C ILE A 7 -8.17 -14.24 -4.17
N ASP A 8 -8.10 -15.26 -5.02
CA ASP A 8 -6.84 -15.66 -5.65
C ASP A 8 -6.31 -14.53 -6.54
N GLU A 9 -7.18 -13.98 -7.39
CA GLU A 9 -6.87 -12.84 -8.27
C GLU A 9 -6.40 -11.62 -7.48
N PHE A 10 -6.99 -11.34 -6.32
CA PHE A 10 -6.53 -10.27 -5.43
C PHE A 10 -5.06 -10.52 -5.03
N THR A 11 -4.75 -11.71 -4.53
CA THR A 11 -3.38 -12.00 -4.08
C THR A 11 -2.37 -11.98 -5.23
N GLU A 12 -2.73 -12.49 -6.40
CA GLU A 12 -1.86 -12.55 -7.57
C GLU A 12 -1.61 -11.17 -8.16
N THR A 13 -2.68 -10.40 -8.39
CA THR A 13 -2.61 -9.08 -9.00
C THR A 13 -1.91 -8.09 -8.09
N THR A 14 -2.22 -8.09 -6.78
CA THR A 14 -1.51 -7.25 -5.81
C THR A 14 -0.03 -7.63 -5.72
N SER A 15 0.32 -8.92 -5.73
CA SER A 15 1.74 -9.34 -5.73
C SER A 15 2.47 -8.84 -6.98
N GLN A 16 1.86 -8.94 -8.15
CA GLN A 16 2.45 -8.44 -9.40
C GLN A 16 2.57 -6.91 -9.41
N ALA A 17 1.61 -6.18 -8.84
CA ALA A 17 1.68 -4.73 -8.74
C ALA A 17 2.79 -4.27 -7.77
N ILE A 18 3.00 -4.99 -6.66
CA ILE A 18 4.14 -4.74 -5.75
C ILE A 18 5.47 -4.85 -6.50
N GLU A 19 5.59 -5.79 -7.44
CA GLU A 19 6.79 -5.94 -8.27
C GLU A 19 6.90 -4.84 -9.34
N LYS A 20 5.87 -4.69 -10.19
CA LYS A 20 5.91 -3.82 -11.37
C LYS A 20 5.80 -2.33 -11.06
N VAL A 21 5.01 -1.97 -10.06
CA VAL A 21 4.75 -0.58 -9.66
C VAL A 21 5.56 -0.22 -8.41
N GLY A 22 5.58 -1.11 -7.42
CA GLY A 22 6.33 -0.90 -6.17
C GLY A 22 7.85 -1.08 -6.30
N GLY A 23 8.32 -1.72 -7.38
CA GLY A 23 9.75 -1.92 -7.64
C GLY A 23 10.41 -3.04 -6.84
N ALA A 24 9.64 -3.85 -6.11
CA ALA A 24 10.19 -4.99 -5.38
C ALA A 24 10.63 -6.10 -6.35
N ALA A 25 11.77 -6.73 -6.10
CA ALA A 25 12.21 -7.90 -6.88
C ALA A 25 11.25 -9.09 -6.73
N LYS A 26 10.56 -9.19 -5.58
CA LYS A 26 9.53 -10.19 -5.32
C LYS A 26 8.40 -9.61 -4.48
N GLY A 27 7.16 -9.84 -4.90
CA GLY A 27 5.95 -9.41 -4.22
C GLY A 27 5.17 -10.58 -3.62
N LYS A 28 4.50 -10.31 -2.49
CA LYS A 28 3.51 -11.22 -1.91
C LYS A 28 2.40 -10.40 -1.25
N ALA A 29 1.15 -10.75 -1.56
CA ALA A 29 -0.03 -10.21 -0.90
C ALA A 29 -0.78 -11.30 -0.12
N ILE A 30 -1.37 -10.91 1.00
CA ILE A 30 -2.24 -11.74 1.84
C ILE A 30 -3.47 -10.89 2.19
N ILE A 31 -4.66 -11.47 2.04
CA ILE A 31 -5.91 -10.87 2.49
C ILE A 31 -6.50 -11.69 3.62
N VAL A 32 -6.95 -11.01 4.68
CA VAL A 32 -7.58 -11.63 5.85
C VAL A 32 -8.96 -11.02 6.04
N LEU A 33 -9.98 -11.87 6.15
CA LEU A 33 -11.35 -11.45 6.43
C LEU A 33 -11.65 -11.72 7.91
N ASN A 34 -11.98 -10.69 8.67
CA ASN A 34 -12.28 -10.79 10.09
C ASN A 34 -13.75 -10.40 10.36
N PRO A 35 -14.59 -11.31 10.90
CA PRO A 35 -16.01 -11.05 11.16
C PRO A 35 -16.29 -10.47 12.56
N ALA A 36 -15.32 -9.82 13.21
CA ALA A 36 -15.51 -9.25 14.54
C ALA A 36 -16.59 -8.16 14.59
N GLU A 37 -17.21 -8.01 15.77
CA GLU A 37 -18.19 -6.97 16.08
C GLU A 37 -17.70 -6.17 17.32
N PRO A 38 -17.56 -4.83 17.23
CA PRO A 38 -17.86 -3.98 16.08
C PRO A 38 -16.89 -4.23 14.89
N PRO A 39 -17.30 -3.94 13.64
CA PRO A 39 -16.47 -4.17 12.46
C PRO A 39 -15.14 -3.43 12.57
N LEU A 40 -14.08 -4.11 12.16
CA LEU A 40 -12.73 -3.58 12.24
C LEU A 40 -12.48 -2.55 11.13
N MET A 41 -11.78 -1.47 11.49
CA MET A 41 -11.16 -0.58 10.51
C MET A 41 -10.18 -1.37 9.64
N MET A 42 -10.13 -1.05 8.35
CA MET A 42 -9.13 -1.62 7.44
C MET A 42 -7.73 -1.35 7.99
N ARG A 43 -6.91 -2.39 8.03
CA ARG A 43 -5.48 -2.28 8.31
C ARG A 43 -4.68 -2.99 7.25
N ASP A 44 -3.57 -2.37 6.89
CA ASP A 44 -2.57 -2.93 6.01
C ASP A 44 -1.24 -2.97 6.76
N THR A 45 -0.51 -4.06 6.59
CA THR A 45 0.86 -4.17 7.13
C THR A 45 1.77 -4.46 5.96
N VAL A 46 2.74 -3.57 5.75
CA VAL A 46 3.72 -3.70 4.67
C VAL A 46 5.05 -4.07 5.30
N TYR A 47 5.57 -5.23 4.90
CA TYR A 47 6.94 -5.62 5.20
C TYR A 47 7.79 -5.48 3.94
N VAL A 48 8.84 -4.68 4.03
CA VAL A 48 9.83 -4.52 2.96
C VAL A 48 11.16 -5.03 3.46
N LEU A 49 11.85 -5.81 2.63
CA LEU A 49 13.20 -6.26 2.88
C LEU A 49 14.10 -5.65 1.80
N SER A 50 14.99 -4.77 2.22
CA SER A 50 15.89 -4.00 1.34
C SER A 50 17.34 -4.21 1.73
N GLU A 51 18.25 -3.72 0.89
CA GLU A 51 19.63 -3.47 1.29
C GLU A 51 19.69 -2.51 2.50
N ALA A 52 20.87 -2.45 3.14
CA ALA A 52 21.10 -1.52 4.23
C ALA A 52 20.90 -0.08 3.74
N ALA A 53 20.05 0.66 4.44
CA ALA A 53 19.68 2.02 4.08
C ALA A 53 19.43 2.87 5.32
N SER A 54 19.43 4.19 5.15
CA SER A 54 19.13 5.12 6.24
C SER A 54 17.67 5.00 6.68
N GLN A 55 17.46 4.56 7.92
CA GLN A 55 16.12 4.45 8.54
C GLN A 55 15.41 5.80 8.56
N GLN A 56 16.14 6.89 8.81
CA GLN A 56 15.57 8.24 8.84
C GLN A 56 15.10 8.68 7.45
N ALA A 57 15.87 8.39 6.40
CA ALA A 57 15.47 8.70 5.02
C ALA A 57 14.23 7.90 4.62
N ILE A 58 14.18 6.61 4.98
CA ILE A 58 13.01 5.75 4.71
C ILE A 58 11.78 6.26 5.47
N ALA A 59 11.91 6.59 6.75
CA ALA A 59 10.80 7.11 7.54
C ALA A 59 10.26 8.43 6.98
N ALA A 60 11.14 9.33 6.54
CA ALA A 60 10.75 10.59 5.89
C ALA A 60 10.01 10.34 4.57
N SER A 61 10.53 9.46 3.72
CA SER A 61 9.90 9.10 2.44
C SER A 61 8.52 8.45 2.64
N ILE A 62 8.37 7.58 3.63
CA ILE A 62 7.08 6.97 3.97
C ILE A 62 6.08 8.01 4.48
N ALA A 63 6.53 8.96 5.30
CA ALA A 63 5.67 10.04 5.80
C ALA A 63 5.19 10.96 4.66
N GLU A 64 6.09 11.31 3.73
CA GLU A 64 5.74 12.07 2.53
C GLU A 64 4.71 11.33 1.67
N MET A 65 4.93 10.02 1.42
CA MET A 65 3.99 9.20 0.67
C MET A 65 2.63 9.09 1.36
N ALA A 66 2.61 8.93 2.68
CA ALA A 66 1.36 8.89 3.44
C ALA A 66 0.59 10.21 3.31
N ALA A 67 1.26 11.36 3.38
CA ALA A 67 0.65 12.66 3.15
C ALA A 67 0.13 12.83 1.71
N ALA A 68 0.86 12.31 0.71
CA ALA A 68 0.42 12.32 -0.67
C ALA A 68 -0.85 11.47 -0.90
N VAL A 69 -0.96 10.32 -0.24
CA VAL A 69 -2.17 9.47 -0.26
C VAL A 69 -3.33 10.15 0.46
N GLN A 70 -3.06 10.80 1.61
CA GLN A 70 -4.06 11.56 2.37
C GLN A 70 -4.76 12.65 1.55
N ALA A 71 -4.09 13.22 0.54
CA ALA A 71 -4.66 14.23 -0.33
C ALA A 71 -5.92 13.75 -1.09
N TYR A 72 -6.03 12.44 -1.36
CA TYR A 72 -7.22 11.85 -2.01
C TYR A 72 -7.96 10.82 -1.15
N VAL A 73 -7.36 10.35 -0.04
CA VAL A 73 -8.01 9.50 0.97
C VAL A 73 -7.69 10.02 2.37
N PRO A 74 -8.47 10.98 2.90
CA PRO A 74 -8.14 11.67 4.16
C PRO A 74 -7.96 10.75 5.38
N GLY A 75 -8.65 9.60 5.40
CA GLY A 75 -8.57 8.63 6.49
C GLY A 75 -7.39 7.66 6.42
N TYR A 76 -6.55 7.73 5.37
CA TYR A 76 -5.32 6.94 5.25
C TYR A 76 -4.26 7.46 6.24
N ARG A 77 -3.74 6.61 7.14
CA ARG A 77 -2.74 7.06 8.11
C ARG A 77 -1.79 5.96 8.56
N LEU A 78 -0.61 6.36 9.01
CA LEU A 78 0.28 5.50 9.79
C LEU A 78 -0.36 5.24 11.16
N LYS A 79 -0.65 3.97 11.46
CA LYS A 79 -1.17 3.55 12.76
C LYS A 79 -0.10 3.52 13.84
N GLN A 80 1.15 3.26 13.43
CA GLN A 80 2.32 3.23 14.29
C GLN A 80 3.49 3.94 13.60
N GLN A 81 4.51 4.32 14.37
CA GLN A 81 5.79 4.70 13.78
C GLN A 81 6.37 3.54 12.97
N VAL A 82 7.05 3.86 11.87
CA VAL A 82 7.73 2.87 11.04
C VAL A 82 8.73 2.10 11.91
N GLN A 83 8.66 0.78 11.87
CA GLN A 83 9.55 -0.09 12.63
C GLN A 83 10.66 -0.61 11.72
N PHE A 84 11.86 -0.72 12.28
CA PHE A 84 13.05 -1.16 11.56
C PHE A 84 13.73 -2.31 12.29
N GLU A 85 14.19 -3.29 11.53
CA GLU A 85 14.97 -4.43 12.02
C GLU A 85 16.18 -4.59 11.09
N VAL A 86 17.39 -4.41 11.63
CA VAL A 86 18.63 -4.62 10.87
C VAL A 86 18.88 -6.13 10.77
N ILE A 87 19.10 -6.61 9.56
CA ILE A 87 19.45 -8.00 9.28
C ILE A 87 20.94 -8.05 8.97
N PRO A 88 21.79 -8.52 9.89
CA PRO A 88 23.24 -8.43 9.71
C PRO A 88 23.73 -9.48 8.70
N GLU A 89 24.84 -9.18 8.02
CA GLU A 89 25.42 -10.04 6.98
C GLU A 89 25.90 -11.40 7.50
N ASP A 90 26.30 -11.48 8.76
CA ASP A 90 26.74 -12.72 9.41
C ASP A 90 25.57 -13.66 9.77
N LYS A 91 24.35 -13.12 9.84
CA LYS A 91 23.12 -13.87 10.14
C LYS A 91 21.99 -13.48 9.17
N PRO A 92 22.14 -13.76 7.87
CA PRO A 92 21.14 -13.40 6.88
C PRO A 92 19.90 -14.28 7.04
N VAL A 93 18.72 -13.71 6.78
CA VAL A 93 17.45 -14.45 6.78
C VAL A 93 17.30 -15.21 5.47
N ASN A 94 16.77 -16.43 5.54
CA ASN A 94 16.43 -17.22 4.35
C ASN A 94 14.96 -17.01 4.00
N LEU A 95 14.69 -16.44 2.82
CA LEU A 95 13.35 -16.40 2.23
C LEU A 95 13.21 -17.56 1.24
N PRO A 96 12.41 -18.60 1.55
CA PRO A 96 12.21 -19.73 0.65
C PRO A 96 11.72 -19.26 -0.72
N GLY A 97 12.38 -19.73 -1.78
CA GLY A 97 12.05 -19.36 -3.16
C GLY A 97 12.56 -17.99 -3.62
N VAL A 98 13.26 -17.24 -2.77
CA VAL A 98 13.89 -15.96 -3.16
C VAL A 98 15.41 -16.00 -2.92
N GLY A 99 15.85 -16.38 -1.71
CA GLY A 99 17.27 -16.45 -1.37
C GLY A 99 17.55 -15.99 0.06
N ARG A 100 18.85 -15.82 0.36
CA ARG A 100 19.31 -15.29 1.65
C ARG A 100 19.48 -13.77 1.54
N PHE A 101 19.03 -13.04 2.55
CA PHE A 101 19.08 -11.59 2.56
C PHE A 101 19.65 -11.05 3.87
N SER A 102 20.46 -10.01 3.74
CA SER A 102 20.89 -9.08 4.79
C SER A 102 20.45 -7.66 4.40
N GLY A 103 20.57 -6.72 5.33
CA GLY A 103 20.21 -5.32 5.11
C GLY A 103 19.20 -4.84 6.14
N LEU A 104 18.05 -4.36 5.68
CA LEU A 104 17.05 -3.72 6.52
C LEU A 104 15.65 -4.28 6.23
N LYS A 105 14.95 -4.67 7.29
CA LYS A 105 13.52 -4.92 7.26
C LYS A 105 12.79 -3.70 7.78
N THR A 106 11.88 -3.19 6.97
CA THR A 106 10.97 -2.08 7.32
C THR A 106 9.57 -2.63 7.47
N ALA A 107 8.90 -2.30 8.57
CA ALA A 107 7.51 -2.63 8.82
C ALA A 107 6.66 -1.35 8.96
N VAL A 108 5.65 -1.24 8.10
CA VAL A 108 4.71 -0.12 8.08
C VAL A 108 3.33 -0.64 8.47
N TYR A 109 2.70 0.02 9.43
CA TYR A 109 1.36 -0.33 9.91
C TYR A 109 0.41 0.81 9.54
N LEU A 110 -0.57 0.50 8.71
CA LEU A 110 -1.53 1.46 8.19
C LEU A 110 -2.92 1.17 8.76
N GLU A 111 -3.70 2.23 8.87
CA GLU A 111 -5.15 2.18 9.10
C GLU A 111 -5.81 3.09 8.08
N VAL A 112 -6.88 2.60 7.45
CA VAL A 112 -7.63 3.35 6.44
C VAL A 112 -9.06 3.49 6.90
N GLU A 113 -9.42 4.72 7.23
CA GLU A 113 -10.79 5.11 7.54
C GLU A 113 -11.48 5.64 6.28
N GLY A 114 -12.68 5.14 5.99
CA GLY A 114 -13.49 5.63 4.87
C GLY A 114 -14.18 6.96 5.21
N ALA A 115 -14.44 7.76 4.19
CA ALA A 115 -15.26 8.98 4.21
C ALA A 115 -16.75 8.70 4.43
N ALA A 116 -17.14 7.43 4.45
CA ALA A 116 -18.49 6.96 4.72
C ALA A 116 -19.56 7.44 3.72
N HIS A 117 -19.17 7.58 2.44
CA HIS A 117 -20.09 8.00 1.37
C HIS A 117 -21.22 6.99 1.09
N TYR A 118 -20.95 5.69 1.25
CA TYR A 118 -21.92 4.63 1.00
C TYR A 118 -21.96 3.58 2.13
N LEU A 119 -20.80 3.05 2.54
CA LEU A 119 -20.67 2.17 3.71
C LEU A 119 -20.15 2.98 4.91
N PRO A 120 -20.27 2.48 6.16
CA PRO A 120 -19.72 3.19 7.32
C PRO A 120 -18.19 3.33 7.25
N ALA A 121 -17.63 4.21 8.10
CA ALA A 121 -16.21 4.58 8.09
C ALA A 121 -15.21 3.40 8.22
N TYR A 122 -15.63 2.24 8.72
CA TYR A 122 -14.78 1.05 8.75
C TYR A 122 -14.42 0.50 7.37
N ALA A 123 -15.20 0.83 6.33
CA ALA A 123 -15.05 0.33 4.98
C ALA A 123 -14.03 1.11 4.13
N GLY A 124 -12.90 1.52 4.73
CA GLY A 124 -11.84 2.27 4.06
C GLY A 124 -11.21 1.53 2.86
N ASN A 125 -11.39 0.22 2.77
CA ASN A 125 -10.97 -0.61 1.64
C ASN A 125 -11.73 -0.29 0.34
N LEU A 126 -12.97 0.19 0.42
CA LEU A 126 -13.68 0.68 -0.76
C LEU A 126 -13.17 2.07 -1.13
N ASP A 127 -13.10 2.96 -0.15
CA ASP A 127 -12.76 4.37 -0.37
C ASP A 127 -11.36 4.55 -0.98
N ILE A 128 -10.36 3.78 -0.51
CA ILE A 128 -9.01 3.82 -1.09
C ILE A 128 -9.01 3.46 -2.58
N MET A 129 -9.82 2.48 -2.98
CA MET A 129 -9.93 2.03 -4.37
C MET A 129 -10.71 3.04 -5.22
N THR A 130 -11.85 3.52 -4.73
CA THR A 130 -12.70 4.44 -5.49
C THR A 130 -12.07 5.82 -5.64
N SER A 131 -11.41 6.34 -4.59
CA SER A 131 -10.70 7.61 -4.67
C SER A 131 -9.51 7.54 -5.62
N ALA A 132 -8.75 6.44 -5.61
CA ALA A 132 -7.64 6.25 -6.56
C ALA A 132 -8.14 6.16 -8.01
N ALA A 133 -9.26 5.47 -8.25
CA ALA A 133 -9.87 5.37 -9.58
C ALA A 133 -10.33 6.74 -10.09
N LEU A 134 -11.02 7.51 -9.23
CA LEU A 134 -11.47 8.87 -9.57
C LEU A 134 -10.28 9.79 -9.86
N ALA A 135 -9.30 9.85 -8.95
CA ALA A 135 -8.12 10.70 -9.13
C ALA A 135 -7.32 10.36 -10.40
N THR A 136 -7.30 9.08 -10.79
CA THR A 136 -6.68 8.64 -12.06
C THR A 136 -7.45 9.18 -13.26
N ALA A 137 -8.78 9.03 -13.27
CA ALA A 137 -9.62 9.52 -14.35
C ALA A 137 -9.58 11.05 -14.48
N GLU A 138 -9.57 11.78 -13.37
CA GLU A 138 -9.43 13.24 -13.34
C GLU A 138 -8.09 13.69 -13.94
N LYS A 139 -6.98 13.03 -13.60
CA LYS A 139 -5.67 13.33 -14.20
C LYS A 139 -5.62 13.04 -15.70
N MET A 140 -6.24 11.96 -16.15
CA MET A 140 -6.35 11.67 -17.59
C MET A 140 -7.15 12.74 -18.32
N ALA A 141 -8.31 13.14 -17.76
CA ALA A 141 -9.15 14.18 -18.35
C ALA A 141 -8.42 15.54 -18.41
N GLN A 142 -7.68 15.90 -17.36
CA GLN A 142 -6.88 17.11 -17.35
C GLN A 142 -5.81 17.09 -18.44
N ALA A 143 -5.04 16.00 -18.54
CA ALA A 143 -3.99 15.87 -19.56
C ALA A 143 -4.55 15.93 -21.00
N MET A 144 -5.74 15.37 -21.23
CA MET A 144 -6.42 15.45 -22.53
C MET A 144 -6.86 16.89 -22.87
N ASN A 145 -7.34 17.64 -21.88
CA ASN A 145 -7.74 19.04 -22.06
C ASN A 145 -6.52 19.94 -22.31
N ASP A 146 -5.42 19.73 -21.59
CA ASP A 146 -4.18 20.49 -21.76
C ASP A 146 -3.61 20.28 -23.17
N ALA A 147 -3.55 19.02 -23.63
CA ALA A 147 -3.10 18.69 -24.99
C ALA A 147 -4.02 19.26 -26.08
N ALA A 148 -5.33 19.32 -25.85
CA ALA A 148 -6.28 19.94 -26.78
C ALA A 148 -6.13 21.47 -26.82
N GLY A 149 -5.77 22.10 -25.71
CA GLY A 149 -5.50 23.53 -25.62
C GLY A 149 -4.18 23.96 -26.25
N GLU A 150 -3.14 23.12 -26.22
CA GLU A 150 -1.87 23.38 -26.91
C GLU A 150 -1.96 23.23 -28.45
N ALA A 151 -2.95 22.47 -28.93
CA ALA A 151 -3.17 22.24 -30.36
C ALA A 151 -4.09 23.29 -31.03
N ALA A 152 -4.73 24.17 -30.24
CA ALA A 152 -5.69 25.19 -30.68
C ALA A 152 -5.06 26.58 -30.78
#